data_AF-X1PCJ1-F1
#
_entry.id   AF-X1PCJ1-F1
#
_cell.length_a   1.000
_cell.length_b   1.000
_cell.length_c   1.000
_cell.angle_alpha   90.00
_cell.angle_beta   90.00
_cell.angle_gamma   90.00
#
_symmetry.space_group_name_H-M   'P 1'
#
loop_
_entity.id
_entity.type
_entity.pdbx_description
1 polymer ?
#
loop_
_entity_poly.entity_id
_entity_poly.type
_entity_poly.pdbx_seq_one_letter_code
_entity_poly.pdbx_strand_id
1 'polypeptide(L)'
;ELVGSPIKSATMTGIITDDSKQVNQLKIRAILLMRAVGMSKEQAEENFKVLMDSAKKDKDQEYYIDAERIRTKMTVFSSISMLMLTMSKA
;
A
#
# COMPACT_ATOMS: atom_id res chain seq x y z
N GLU A 1 -11.22 16.77 15.44
CA GLU A 1 -9.77 17.04 15.58
C GLU A 1 -9.14 15.77 16.14
N LEU A 2 -8.20 15.06 15.50
CA LEU A 2 -7.46 15.28 14.24
C LEU A 2 -8.38 15.49 13.02
N VAL A 3 -8.52 16.74 12.59
CA VAL A 3 -9.26 17.14 11.38
C VAL A 3 -8.26 17.06 10.24
N GLY A 4 -8.65 16.52 9.08
CA GLY A 4 -8.02 16.97 7.84
C GLY A 4 -7.52 15.93 6.82
N SER A 5 -7.80 14.64 6.93
CA SER A 5 -7.67 13.78 5.74
C SER A 5 -9.05 13.60 5.10
N PRO A 6 -9.33 14.22 3.93
CA PRO A 6 -10.65 14.17 3.27
C PRO A 6 -10.97 12.80 2.66
N ILE A 7 -10.00 11.90 2.62
CA ILE A 7 -10.09 10.66 1.88
C ILE A 7 -10.57 9.55 2.83
N LYS A 8 -11.79 9.06 2.61
CA LYS A 8 -12.35 7.88 3.29
C LYS A 8 -11.71 6.58 2.79
N SER A 9 -11.37 6.54 1.51
CA SER A 9 -10.71 5.41 0.87
C SER A 9 -9.86 5.86 -0.31
N ALA A 10 -8.75 5.17 -0.55
CA ALA A 10 -7.88 5.40 -1.69
C ALA A 10 -7.48 4.07 -2.33
N THR A 11 -7.34 4.04 -3.65
CA THR A 11 -6.82 2.88 -4.38
C THR A 11 -5.68 3.34 -5.28
N MET A 12 -4.60 2.56 -5.30
CA MET A 12 -3.48 2.72 -6.21
C MET A 12 -3.23 1.40 -6.92
N THR A 13 -2.93 1.46 -8.21
CA THR A 13 -2.39 0.33 -8.96
C THR A 13 -0.93 0.59 -9.32
N GLY A 14 -0.15 -0.48 -9.38
CA GLY A 14 1.27 -0.47 -9.75
C GLY A 14 1.61 -1.69 -10.58
N ILE A 15 2.74 -1.63 -11.28
CA ILE A 15 3.29 -2.77 -12.01
C ILE A 15 4.38 -3.40 -11.14
N ILE A 16 4.35 -4.73 -11.05
CA ILE A 16 5.40 -5.52 -10.42
C ILE A 16 6.46 -5.79 -11.48
N THR A 17 7.66 -5.32 -11.21
CA THR A 17 8.81 -5.39 -12.12
C THR A 17 10.09 -5.50 -11.31
N ASP A 18 11.12 -6.10 -11.89
CA ASP A 18 12.46 -6.16 -11.31
C ASP A 18 13.26 -4.86 -11.52
N ASP A 19 12.70 -3.90 -12.27
CA ASP A 19 13.29 -2.57 -12.43
C ASP A 19 13.25 -1.79 -11.11
N SER A 20 14.42 -1.65 -10.50
CA SER A 20 14.60 -0.98 -9.21
C SER A 20 14.12 0.47 -9.19
N LYS A 21 14.16 1.20 -10.32
CA LYS A 21 13.65 2.58 -10.39
C LYS A 21 12.12 2.58 -10.30
N GLN A 22 11.47 1.66 -11.00
CA GLN A 22 10.00 1.53 -10.98
C GLN A 22 9.50 1.04 -9.62
N VAL A 23 10.19 0.08 -9.01
CA VAL A 23 9.90 -0.37 -7.64
C VAL A 23 10.03 0.78 -6.64
N ASN A 24 11.06 1.61 -6.78
CA ASN A 24 11.24 2.76 -5.90
C ASN A 24 10.15 3.83 -6.10
N GLN A 25 9.73 4.09 -7.34
CA GLN A 25 8.61 4.99 -7.62
C GLN A 25 7.29 4.47 -7.03
N LEU A 26 7.05 3.16 -7.14
CA LEU A 26 5.87 2.51 -6.54
C LEU A 26 5.89 2.68 -5.02
N LYS A 27 7.04 2.44 -4.37
CA LYS A 27 7.23 2.65 -2.94
C LYS A 27 6.90 4.09 -2.53
N ILE A 28 7.47 5.08 -3.23
CA ILE A 28 7.24 6.50 -2.92
C ILE A 28 5.74 6.84 -3.03
N ARG A 29 5.07 6.39 -4.10
CA ARG A 29 3.63 6.63 -4.30
C ARG A 29 2.77 5.97 -3.21
N ALA A 30 3.08 4.73 -2.85
CA ALA A 30 2.38 4.02 -1.77
C ALA A 30 2.49 4.78 -0.44
N ILE A 31 3.71 5.21 -0.07
CA ILE A 31 3.96 5.95 1.17
C ILE A 31 3.22 7.29 1.17
N LEU A 32 3.25 8.03 0.06
CA LEU A 32 2.51 9.31 -0.05
C LEU A 32 1.01 9.10 0.13
N LEU A 33 0.45 8.01 -0.40
CA LEU A 33 -0.96 7.70 -0.28
C LEU A 33 -1.35 7.29 1.14
N MET A 34 -0.53 6.44 1.80
CA MET A 34 -0.69 6.06 3.21
C MET A 34 -0.66 7.29 4.13
N ARG A 35 0.25 8.23 3.86
CA ARG A 35 0.32 9.50 4.59
C ARG A 35 -0.92 10.37 4.34
N ALA A 36 -1.43 10.41 3.12
CA ALA A 36 -2.63 11.17 2.78
C ALA A 36 -3.89 10.65 3.49
N VAL A 37 -3.95 9.36 3.82
CA VAL A 37 -5.06 8.77 4.60
C VAL A 37 -4.88 8.90 6.12
N GLY A 38 -3.70 9.33 6.58
CA GLY A 38 -3.45 9.70 7.98
C GLY A 38 -2.35 8.89 8.69
N MET A 39 -1.63 8.00 8.00
CA MET A 39 -0.49 7.28 8.61
C MET A 39 0.72 8.20 8.79
N SER A 40 1.51 7.96 9.84
CA SER A 40 2.85 8.56 9.96
C SER A 40 3.79 8.05 8.86
N LYS A 41 4.90 8.75 8.63
CA LYS A 41 5.87 8.35 7.60
C LYS A 41 6.49 7.01 7.96
N GLU A 42 6.89 6.85 9.22
CA GLU A 42 7.56 5.66 9.75
C GLU A 42 6.65 4.44 9.62
N GLN A 43 5.37 4.59 10.00
CA GLN A 43 4.38 3.52 9.88
C GLN A 43 4.05 3.19 8.43
N ALA A 44 3.97 4.19 7.54
CA ALA A 44 3.76 3.95 6.12
C ALA A 44 4.93 3.16 5.49
N GLU A 45 6.17 3.48 5.87
CA GLU A 45 7.37 2.76 5.40
C GLU A 45 7.40 1.31 5.90
N GLU A 46 7.10 1.08 7.17
CA GLU A 46 7.01 -0.25 7.77
C GLU A 46 5.90 -1.09 7.13
N ASN A 47 4.69 -0.54 7.03
CA ASN A 47 3.54 -1.22 6.43
C ASN A 47 3.82 -1.60 4.98
N PHE A 48 4.39 -0.69 4.18
CA PHE A 48 4.74 -1.00 2.80
C PHE A 48 5.76 -2.13 2.70
N LYS A 49 6.77 -2.14 3.57
CA LYS A 49 7.77 -3.22 3.62
C LYS A 49 7.12 -4.56 3.93
N VAL A 50 6.31 -4.64 4.98
CA VAL A 50 5.62 -5.87 5.39
C VAL A 50 4.71 -6.40 4.28
N LEU A 51 3.94 -5.51 3.64
CA LEU A 51 3.09 -5.86 2.52
C LEU A 51 3.91 -6.44 1.36
N MET A 52 4.94 -5.74 0.89
CA MET A 52 5.78 -6.21 -0.22
C MET A 52 6.50 -7.53 0.08
N ASP A 53 7.01 -7.71 1.30
CA ASP A 53 7.68 -8.95 1.70
C ASP A 53 6.69 -10.12 1.76
N SER A 54 5.42 -9.85 2.12
CA SER A 54 4.35 -10.85 2.11
C SER A 54 3.95 -11.21 0.68
N ALA A 55 3.70 -10.22 -0.18
CA ALA A 55 3.39 -10.43 -1.60
C ALA A 55 4.44 -11.21 -2.39
N LYS A 56 5.72 -11.11 -2.00
CA LYS A 56 6.80 -11.89 -2.62
C LYS A 56 6.70 -13.38 -2.28
N LYS A 57 6.14 -13.72 -1.12
CA LYS A 57 6.00 -15.11 -0.64
C LYS A 57 4.82 -15.80 -1.31
N ASP A 58 3.61 -15.22 -1.20
CA ASP A 58 2.42 -15.78 -1.83
C ASP A 58 1.79 -14.77 -2.80
N LYS A 59 2.02 -15.01 -4.09
CA LYS A 59 1.40 -14.24 -5.18
C LYS A 59 -0.11 -14.59 -5.27
N ASP A 60 -0.93 -13.68 -5.77
CA ASP A 60 -2.38 -13.87 -5.93
C ASP A 60 -3.19 -13.99 -4.64
N GLN A 61 -2.57 -13.66 -3.50
CA GLN A 61 -3.21 -13.54 -2.20
C GLN A 61 -3.52 -12.07 -1.86
N GLU A 62 -4.51 -11.90 -0.98
CA GLU A 62 -4.86 -10.61 -0.41
C GLU A 62 -4.21 -10.45 0.97
N TYR A 63 -3.48 -9.36 1.15
CA TYR A 63 -2.83 -9.01 2.42
C TYR A 63 -3.48 -7.79 3.02
N TYR A 64 -3.67 -7.77 4.33
CA TYR A 64 -4.21 -6.63 5.04
C TYR A 64 -3.37 -6.27 6.27
N ILE A 65 -3.22 -4.97 6.51
CA ILE A 65 -2.68 -4.42 7.74
C ILE A 65 -3.71 -3.43 8.28
N ASP A 66 -4.15 -3.65 9.52
CA ASP A 66 -4.96 -2.70 10.27
C ASP A 66 -4.04 -1.87 11.17
N ALA A 67 -3.92 -0.59 10.85
CA ALA A 67 -3.07 0.37 11.56
C ALA A 67 -3.94 1.52 12.05
N GLU A 68 -4.10 1.62 13.38
CA GLU A 68 -5.00 2.57 14.03
C GLU A 68 -6.46 2.47 13.54
N ARG A 69 -6.88 3.42 12.68
CA ARG A 69 -8.21 3.48 12.04
C ARG A 69 -8.13 3.29 10.53
N ILE A 70 -7.03 2.76 10.01
CA ILE A 70 -6.81 2.62 8.57
C ILE A 70 -6.50 1.16 8.26
N ARG A 71 -7.34 0.57 7.43
CA ARG A 71 -7.09 -0.74 6.82
C ARG A 71 -6.39 -0.54 5.49
N THR A 72 -5.21 -1.14 5.35
CA THR A 72 -4.47 -1.20 4.09
C THR A 72 -4.54 -2.61 3.55
N LYS A 73 -5.16 -2.79 2.38
CA LYS A 73 -5.23 -4.03 1.62
C LYS A 73 -4.27 -3.98 0.43
N MET A 74 -3.58 -5.07 0.17
CA MET A 74 -2.78 -5.24 -1.04
C MET A 74 -3.11 -6.56 -1.72
N THR A 75 -3.37 -6.50 -3.02
CA THR A 75 -3.61 -7.65 -3.88
C THR A 75 -2.58 -7.65 -4.99
N VAL A 76 -1.92 -8.79 -5.21
CA VAL A 76 -0.98 -8.98 -6.32
C VAL A 76 -1.63 -9.87 -7.36
N PHE A 77 -1.76 -9.38 -8.59
CA PHE A 77 -2.25 -10.15 -9.73
C PHE A 77 -1.06 -10.58 -10.59
N SER A 78 -0.54 -11.78 -10.34
CA SER A 78 0.66 -12.30 -10.99
C SER A 78 0.49 -12.49 -12.50
N SER A 79 -0.72 -12.87 -12.94
CA SER A 79 -1.07 -13.10 -14.35
C SER A 79 -0.93 -11.86 -15.24
N ILE A 80 -0.98 -10.66 -14.65
CA ILE A 80 -0.89 -9.38 -15.35
C ILE A 80 0.20 -8.47 -14.76
N SER A 81 1.09 -9.02 -13.93
CA SER A 81 2.16 -8.29 -13.24
C SER A 81 1.67 -7.01 -12.55
N MET A 82 0.49 -7.04 -11.95
CA MET A 82 -0.14 -5.87 -11.33
C MET A 82 -0.19 -6.01 -9.81
N LEU A 83 -0.05 -4.88 -9.13
CA LEU A 83 -0.31 -4.74 -7.71
C LEU A 83 -1.41 -3.71 -7.53
N MET A 84 -2.37 -4.00 -6.66
CA MET A 84 -3.40 -3.06 -6.22
C MET A 84 -3.27 -2.86 -4.72
N LEU A 85 -3.31 -1.61 -4.28
CA LEU A 85 -3.19 -1.21 -2.89
C LEU A 85 -4.39 -0.33 -2.56
N THR A 86 -5.27 -0.81 -1.69
CA THR A 86 -6.51 -0.15 -1.28
C THR A 86 -6.41 0.22 0.19
N MET A 87 -6.69 1.46 0.53
CA MET A 87 -6.77 1.94 1.91
C MET A 87 -8.18 2.39 2.20
N SER A 88 -8.68 2.09 3.39
CA SER A 88 -9.96 2.57 3.88
C SER A 88 -9.85 2.94 5.35
N LYS A 89 -10.44 4.07 5.74
CA LYS A 89 -10.67 4.36 7.15
C LYS A 89 -11.76 3.42 7.68
N ALA A 90 -11.49 2.79 8.81
CA ALA A 90 -12.44 2.00 9.58
C ALA A 90 -13.46 2.91 10.29
#